data_AF-A0A537IE70-F1
#
_entry.id   AF-A0A537IE70-F1
#
_cell.length_a   1.000
_cell.length_b   1.000
_cell.length_c   1.000
_cell.angle_alpha   90.00
_cell.angle_beta   90.00
_cell.angle_gamma   90.00
#
_symmetry.space_group_name_H-M   'P 1'
#
loop_
_entity.id
_entity.type
_entity.pdbx_description
1 polymer ?
#
loop_
_entity_poly.entity_id
_entity_poly.type
_entity_poly.pdbx_seq_one_letter_code
_entity_poly.pdbx_strand_id
1 'polypeptide(L)'
;MGRKRWQVKTEITPELLKFREKRKWQIALRRYVIERSPSSFYAPYFGLDIENLRNWFEYQFRNGINWETFAKTWQFDHIIPVTYFDSGDEKELKMCWNFTNLRIEPFQLNKNRGNRIDVLGAKAYFRTLYEKTHYKPCGDLLEKIDRIEISEILSTEGQQAFITDHLEYLQQIEGYNAFEFELLNHGRTVEDVRKEIEFLKKKSS
;
A
#
# COMPACT_ATOMS: atom_id res chain seq x y z
N MET A 1 -52.76 -11.85 -4.22
CA MET A 1 -51.41 -12.39 -4.52
C MET A 1 -50.36 -11.58 -3.77
N GLY A 2 -49.77 -12.15 -2.72
CA GLY A 2 -48.74 -11.47 -1.92
C GLY A 2 -47.40 -11.41 -2.67
N ARG A 3 -46.86 -10.20 -2.85
CA ARG A 3 -45.50 -10.01 -3.41
C ARG A 3 -44.49 -10.66 -2.46
N LYS A 4 -43.87 -11.77 -2.90
CA LYS A 4 -42.71 -12.36 -2.22
C LYS A 4 -41.59 -11.32 -2.21
N ARG A 5 -41.29 -10.76 -1.05
CA ARG A 5 -40.07 -9.98 -0.81
C ARG A 5 -38.89 -10.94 -0.93
N TRP A 6 -38.19 -10.88 -2.05
CA TRP A 6 -36.90 -11.54 -2.22
C TRP A 6 -35.91 -10.89 -1.25
N GLN A 7 -35.66 -11.54 -0.12
CA GLN A 7 -34.51 -11.21 0.71
C GLN A 7 -33.30 -11.91 0.09
N VAL A 8 -32.47 -11.14 -0.60
CA VAL A 8 -31.15 -11.62 -1.02
C VAL A 8 -30.41 -12.00 0.27
N LYS A 9 -30.20 -13.30 0.50
CA LYS A 9 -29.29 -13.76 1.55
C LYS A 9 -27.90 -13.34 1.12
N THR A 10 -27.44 -12.19 1.57
CA THR A 10 -26.06 -11.76 1.34
C THR A 10 -25.17 -12.72 2.11
N GLU A 11 -24.37 -13.51 1.39
CA GLU A 11 -23.40 -14.41 2.00
C GLU A 11 -22.39 -13.58 2.80
N ILE A 12 -22.19 -13.94 4.07
CA ILE A 12 -21.28 -13.22 4.96
C ILE A 12 -19.89 -13.78 4.72
N THR A 13 -19.09 -13.10 3.91
CA THR A 13 -17.69 -13.45 3.69
C THR A 13 -16.76 -12.72 4.67
N PRO A 14 -15.56 -13.25 4.96
CA PRO A 14 -14.54 -12.56 5.75
C PRO A 14 -14.19 -11.17 5.21
N GLU A 15 -14.13 -11.02 3.89
CA GLU A 15 -13.85 -9.76 3.20
C GLU A 15 -14.96 -8.73 3.46
N LEU A 16 -16.21 -9.17 3.44
CA LEU A 16 -17.37 -8.32 3.73
C LEU A 16 -17.35 -7.85 5.19
N LEU A 17 -16.96 -8.73 6.13
CA LEU A 17 -16.80 -8.36 7.54
C LEU A 17 -15.70 -7.31 7.72
N LYS A 18 -14.51 -7.52 7.13
CA LYS A 18 -13.41 -6.54 7.14
C LYS A 18 -13.83 -5.19 6.54
N PHE A 19 -14.56 -5.21 5.43
CA PHE A 19 -15.07 -3.99 4.81
C PHE A 19 -16.04 -3.24 5.73
N ARG A 20 -16.99 -3.95 6.36
CA ARG A 20 -17.96 -3.35 7.29
C ARG A 20 -17.28 -2.78 8.53
N GLU A 21 -16.30 -3.48 9.06
CA GLU A 21 -15.51 -3.02 10.19
C GLU A 21 -14.73 -1.74 9.85
N LYS A 22 -13.98 -1.74 8.73
CA LYS A 22 -13.31 -0.53 8.23
C LYS A 22 -14.29 0.64 8.12
N ARG A 23 -15.48 0.42 7.54
CA ARG A 23 -16.52 1.45 7.38
C ARG A 23 -17.00 1.99 8.72
N LYS A 24 -17.21 1.13 9.72
CA LYS A 24 -17.61 1.48 11.09
C LYS A 24 -16.59 2.44 11.71
N TRP A 25 -15.31 2.11 11.65
CA TRP A 25 -14.24 2.94 12.19
C TRP A 25 -14.08 4.28 11.46
N GLN A 26 -14.20 4.28 10.12
CA GLN A 26 -14.20 5.53 9.34
C GLN A 26 -15.34 6.48 9.74
N ILE A 27 -16.54 5.95 9.99
CA ILE A 27 -17.68 6.73 10.45
C ILE A 27 -17.41 7.28 11.86
N ALA A 28 -16.88 6.45 12.76
CA ALA A 28 -16.53 6.88 14.10
C ALA A 28 -15.50 8.02 14.11
N LEU A 29 -14.41 7.89 13.33
CA LEU A 29 -13.41 8.94 13.19
C LEU A 29 -14.01 10.25 12.66
N ARG A 30 -14.88 10.16 11.63
CA ARG A 30 -15.56 11.33 11.07
C ARG A 30 -16.43 12.03 12.10
N ARG A 31 -17.25 11.30 12.86
CA ARG A 31 -18.08 11.87 13.93
C ARG A 31 -17.23 12.53 15.02
N TYR A 32 -16.14 11.87 15.40
CA TYR A 32 -15.24 12.38 16.43
C TYR A 32 -14.56 13.69 16.01
N VAL A 33 -14.07 13.77 14.76
CA VAL A 33 -13.28 14.92 14.29
C VAL A 33 -14.13 16.03 13.68
N ILE A 34 -15.09 15.68 12.81
CA ILE A 34 -15.88 16.66 12.04
C ILE A 34 -17.07 17.15 12.86
N GLU A 35 -17.83 16.23 13.44
CA GLU A 35 -19.02 16.56 14.24
C GLU A 35 -18.65 16.90 15.69
N ARG A 36 -17.36 16.77 16.07
CA ARG A 36 -16.86 16.96 17.44
C ARG A 36 -17.65 16.16 18.47
N SER A 37 -18.08 14.95 18.09
CA SER A 37 -18.88 14.06 18.94
C SER A 37 -17.97 13.14 19.75
N PRO A 38 -17.83 13.34 21.08
CA PRO A 38 -16.92 12.55 21.90
C PRO A 38 -17.38 11.10 21.98
N SER A 39 -16.40 10.18 22.04
CA SER A 39 -16.67 8.76 22.25
C SER A 39 -15.59 8.16 23.13
N SER A 40 -15.98 7.75 24.34
CA SER A 40 -15.09 7.03 25.26
C SER A 40 -14.60 5.70 24.69
N PHE A 41 -15.37 5.09 23.78
CA PHE A 41 -15.01 3.83 23.14
C PHE A 41 -13.94 4.02 22.06
N TYR A 42 -14.09 4.98 21.15
CA TYR A 42 -13.17 5.13 20.01
C TYR A 42 -11.96 6.04 20.31
N ALA A 43 -12.09 7.04 21.19
CA ALA A 43 -11.02 8.00 21.48
C ALA A 43 -9.67 7.35 21.87
N PRO A 44 -9.62 6.27 22.68
CA PRO A 44 -8.35 5.62 23.03
C PRO A 44 -7.58 5.04 21.84
N TYR A 45 -8.27 4.73 20.74
CA TYR A 45 -7.64 4.23 19.52
C TYR A 45 -7.06 5.36 18.67
N PHE A 46 -7.74 6.51 18.63
CA PHE A 46 -7.24 7.68 17.92
C PHE A 46 -6.03 8.32 18.61
N GLY A 47 -5.91 8.14 19.94
CA GLY A 47 -4.71 8.53 20.70
C GLY A 47 -4.59 10.03 20.98
N LEU A 48 -5.60 10.82 20.64
CA LEU A 48 -5.71 12.25 20.93
C LEU A 48 -7.15 12.63 21.27
N ASP A 49 -7.32 13.70 22.06
CA ASP A 49 -8.60 14.39 22.19
C ASP A 49 -9.01 15.07 20.87
N ILE A 50 -10.27 15.52 20.81
CA ILE A 50 -10.87 16.09 19.59
C ILE A 50 -10.07 17.29 19.08
N GLU A 51 -9.66 18.22 19.97
CA GLU A 51 -9.01 19.45 19.54
C GLU A 51 -7.58 19.17 19.07
N ASN A 52 -6.83 18.34 19.80
CA ASN A 52 -5.48 17.98 19.36
C ASN A 52 -5.48 17.13 18.08
N LEU A 53 -6.47 16.25 17.88
CA LEU A 53 -6.60 15.49 16.65
C LEU A 53 -6.95 16.38 15.45
N ARG A 54 -7.76 17.42 15.66
CA ARG A 54 -8.03 18.43 14.64
C ARG A 54 -6.78 19.24 14.31
N ASN A 55 -6.05 19.71 15.33
CA ASN A 55 -4.77 20.41 15.14
C ASN A 55 -3.77 19.55 14.34
N TRP A 56 -3.70 18.25 14.63
CA TRP A 56 -2.88 17.31 13.87
C TRP A 56 -3.19 17.30 12.36
N PHE A 57 -4.47 17.32 11.98
CA PHE A 57 -4.87 17.39 10.58
C PHE A 57 -4.64 18.78 9.97
N GLU A 58 -4.84 19.85 10.73
CA GLU A 58 -4.62 21.22 10.26
C GLU A 58 -3.16 21.48 9.86
N TYR A 59 -2.18 20.88 10.55
CA TYR A 59 -0.76 20.94 10.14
C TYR A 59 -0.49 20.35 8.75
N GLN A 60 -1.40 19.51 8.25
CA GLN A 60 -1.32 18.87 6.93
C GLN A 60 -2.07 19.64 5.85
N PHE A 61 -2.89 20.64 6.19
CA PHE A 61 -3.65 21.42 5.23
C PHE A 61 -2.72 22.21 4.30
N ARG A 62 -2.96 22.11 2.99
CA ARG A 62 -2.23 22.83 1.93
C ARG A 62 -3.22 23.25 0.85
N ASN A 63 -2.92 24.31 0.10
CA ASN A 63 -3.61 24.67 -1.15
C ASN A 63 -5.15 24.69 -1.06
N GLY A 64 -5.72 25.55 -0.22
CA GLY A 64 -7.19 25.72 -0.14
C GLY A 64 -7.95 24.58 0.55
N ILE A 65 -7.24 23.59 1.12
CA ILE A 65 -7.83 22.58 2.00
C ILE A 65 -8.13 23.20 3.37
N ASN A 66 -9.35 22.96 3.85
CA ASN A 66 -9.87 23.37 5.15
C ASN A 66 -11.04 22.47 5.56
N TRP A 67 -11.63 22.71 6.72
CA TRP A 67 -12.73 21.88 7.22
C TRP A 67 -14.00 21.99 6.37
N GLU A 68 -14.27 23.16 5.77
CA GLU A 68 -15.45 23.43 4.94
C GLU A 68 -15.43 22.67 3.61
N THR A 69 -14.23 22.27 3.16
CA THR A 69 -13.99 21.52 1.93
C THR A 69 -13.86 20.01 2.16
N PHE A 70 -14.05 19.54 3.40
CA PHE A 70 -14.08 18.12 3.73
C PHE A 70 -15.13 17.36 2.90
N ALA A 71 -14.76 16.16 2.44
CA ALA A 71 -15.55 15.30 1.55
C ALA A 71 -15.89 15.91 0.18
N LYS A 72 -15.42 17.12 -0.13
CA LYS A 72 -15.48 17.74 -1.47
C LYS A 72 -14.14 17.72 -2.16
N THR A 73 -13.06 18.06 -1.45
CA THR A 73 -11.71 18.14 -2.01
C THR A 73 -10.71 17.24 -1.29
N TRP A 74 -11.06 16.69 -0.13
CA TRP A 74 -10.19 15.80 0.65
C TRP A 74 -10.97 14.88 1.59
N GLN A 75 -10.29 13.85 2.10
CA GLN A 75 -10.80 12.91 3.11
C GLN A 75 -9.71 12.48 4.10
N PHE A 76 -10.09 11.82 5.20
CA PHE A 76 -9.12 11.11 6.03
C PHE A 76 -8.64 9.84 5.33
N ASP A 77 -7.36 9.54 5.51
CA ASP A 77 -6.71 8.35 5.00
C ASP A 77 -5.67 7.82 6.00
N HIS A 78 -5.14 6.63 5.74
CA HIS A 78 -4.04 6.06 6.51
C HIS A 78 -2.74 6.14 5.72
N ILE A 79 -1.63 6.36 6.42
CA ILE A 79 -0.29 6.30 5.82
C ILE A 79 0.06 4.84 5.51
N ILE A 80 -0.09 3.95 6.50
CA ILE A 80 -0.09 2.50 6.30
C ILE A 80 -1.55 2.06 6.12
N PRO A 81 -1.94 1.47 4.97
CA PRO A 81 -3.31 1.05 4.73
C PRO A 81 -3.82 0.03 5.75
N VAL A 82 -5.10 0.17 6.12
CA VAL A 82 -5.82 -0.74 7.04
C VAL A 82 -5.65 -2.23 6.68
N THR A 83 -5.46 -2.55 5.39
CA THR A 83 -5.28 -3.93 4.91
C THR A 83 -4.04 -4.64 5.45
N TYR A 84 -3.04 -3.89 5.93
CA TYR A 84 -1.84 -4.46 6.54
C TYR A 84 -2.00 -4.75 8.03
N PHE A 85 -3.11 -4.32 8.65
CA PHE A 85 -3.36 -4.51 10.07
C PHE A 85 -4.34 -5.64 10.32
N ASP A 86 -4.14 -6.36 11.42
CA ASP A 86 -5.11 -7.33 11.91
C ASP A 86 -6.16 -6.63 12.77
N SER A 87 -7.42 -6.60 12.32
CA SER A 87 -8.51 -5.98 13.09
C SER A 87 -8.95 -6.82 14.29
N GLY A 88 -8.56 -8.09 14.36
CA GLY A 88 -8.78 -8.96 15.51
C GLY A 88 -7.80 -8.73 16.66
N ASP A 89 -6.65 -8.08 16.39
CA ASP A 89 -5.66 -7.71 17.41
C ASP A 89 -5.86 -6.25 17.82
N GLU A 90 -6.24 -6.07 19.09
CA GLU A 90 -6.46 -4.76 19.71
C GLU A 90 -5.24 -3.83 19.62
N LYS A 91 -4.01 -4.37 19.69
CA LYS A 91 -2.78 -3.57 19.57
C LYS A 91 -2.60 -3.07 18.14
N GLU A 92 -2.81 -3.94 17.16
CA GLU A 92 -2.77 -3.60 15.73
C GLU A 92 -3.88 -2.61 15.37
N LEU A 93 -5.06 -2.76 15.96
CA LEU A 93 -6.19 -1.85 15.76
C LEU A 93 -5.89 -0.45 16.33
N LYS A 94 -5.32 -0.35 17.53
CA LYS A 94 -4.84 0.92 18.10
C LYS A 94 -3.75 1.55 17.25
N MET A 95 -2.80 0.76 16.78
CA MET A 95 -1.72 1.24 15.90
C MET A 95 -2.29 1.77 14.57
N CYS A 96 -3.23 1.04 13.97
CA CYS A 96 -3.87 1.41 12.71
C CYS A 96 -4.58 2.76 12.84
N TRP A 97 -5.37 2.96 13.89
CA TRP A 97 -6.23 4.14 14.05
C TRP A 97 -5.58 5.29 14.83
N ASN A 98 -4.34 5.12 15.32
CA ASN A 98 -3.61 6.18 16.01
C ASN A 98 -3.39 7.38 15.08
N PHE A 99 -3.48 8.59 15.63
CA PHE A 99 -3.28 9.84 14.89
C PHE A 99 -1.99 9.86 14.08
N THR A 100 -0.90 9.21 14.53
CA THR A 100 0.35 9.16 13.78
C THR A 100 0.24 8.41 12.46
N ASN A 101 -0.68 7.46 12.34
CA ASN A 101 -0.96 6.74 11.10
C ASN A 101 -2.07 7.41 10.27
N LEU A 102 -2.76 8.43 10.81
CA LEU A 102 -3.83 9.15 10.11
C LEU A 102 -3.30 10.38 9.39
N ARG A 103 -3.78 10.58 8.17
CA ARG A 103 -3.48 11.75 7.34
C ARG A 103 -4.72 12.31 6.66
N ILE A 104 -4.57 13.50 6.09
CA ILE A 104 -5.48 13.96 5.04
C ILE A 104 -5.02 13.45 3.68
N GLU A 105 -5.97 13.14 2.80
CA GLU A 105 -5.71 12.82 1.39
C GLU A 105 -6.61 13.70 0.50
N PRO A 106 -6.01 14.59 -0.31
CA PRO A 106 -6.73 15.34 -1.33
C PRO A 106 -7.31 14.40 -2.40
N PHE A 107 -8.49 14.70 -2.92
CA PHE A 107 -9.04 13.98 -4.06
C PHE A 107 -8.29 14.38 -5.33
N GLN A 108 -7.37 13.53 -5.79
CA GLN A 108 -6.73 13.68 -7.09
C GLN A 108 -7.50 12.87 -8.14
N LEU A 109 -7.75 13.49 -9.31
CA LEU A 109 -8.49 12.89 -10.43
C LEU A 109 -7.78 11.66 -11.04
N ASN A 110 -6.45 11.53 -10.89
CA ASN A 110 -5.64 10.56 -11.63
C ASN A 110 -4.85 9.57 -10.75
N LYS A 111 -5.06 9.54 -9.42
CA LYS A 111 -4.41 8.52 -8.58
C LYS A 111 -5.21 7.22 -8.69
N ASN A 112 -4.62 6.22 -9.34
CA ASN A 112 -5.06 4.83 -9.20
C ASN A 112 -5.10 4.52 -7.71
N ARG A 113 -6.30 4.34 -7.16
CA ARG A 113 -6.58 4.02 -5.75
C ARG A 113 -6.19 2.57 -5.43
N GLY A 114 -4.99 2.17 -5.79
CA GLY A 114 -4.45 0.88 -5.38
C GLY A 114 -4.14 0.92 -3.89
N ASN A 115 -4.46 -0.14 -3.15
CA ASN A 115 -4.03 -0.36 -1.76
C ASN A 115 -2.50 -0.47 -1.59
N ARG A 116 -1.71 -0.08 -2.61
CA ARG A 116 -0.26 -0.10 -2.56
C ARG A 116 0.20 1.06 -1.71
N ILE A 117 0.72 0.71 -0.54
CA ILE A 117 1.49 1.62 0.28
C ILE A 117 2.71 2.07 -0.54
N ASP A 118 3.00 3.37 -0.54
CA ASP A 118 4.33 3.83 -0.90
C ASP A 118 5.24 3.49 0.28
N VAL A 119 5.73 2.25 0.30
CA VAL A 119 6.51 1.69 1.42
C VAL A 119 7.70 2.59 1.72
N LEU A 120 8.40 3.04 0.69
CA LEU A 120 9.57 3.91 0.80
C LEU A 120 9.19 5.26 1.42
N GLY A 121 8.11 5.89 0.92
CA GLY A 121 7.61 7.16 1.45
C GLY A 121 7.15 7.05 2.90
N ALA A 122 6.39 6.00 3.24
CA ALA A 122 5.91 5.77 4.60
C ALA A 122 7.07 5.48 5.57
N LYS A 123 8.05 4.66 5.16
CA LYS A 123 9.24 4.34 5.96
C LYS A 123 10.06 5.58 6.27
N ALA A 124 10.34 6.39 5.25
CA ALA A 124 11.08 7.65 5.42
C ALA A 124 10.33 8.63 6.35
N TYR A 125 9.00 8.72 6.20
CA TYR A 125 8.14 9.54 7.05
C TYR A 125 8.22 9.14 8.52
N PHE A 126 7.96 7.87 8.85
CA PHE A 126 7.97 7.41 10.24
C PHE A 126 9.36 7.40 10.86
N ARG A 127 10.39 7.05 10.08
CA ARG A 127 11.79 7.17 10.52
C ARG A 127 12.12 8.60 10.95
N THR A 128 11.78 9.58 10.12
CA THR A 128 12.05 10.99 10.43
C THR A 128 11.33 11.45 11.71
N LEU A 129 10.05 11.06 11.87
CA LEU A 129 9.31 11.38 13.09
C LEU A 129 9.94 10.71 14.31
N TYR A 130 10.26 9.42 14.24
CA TYR A 130 10.80 8.67 15.36
C TYR A 130 12.19 9.17 15.78
N GLU A 131 13.10 9.39 14.84
CA GLU A 131 14.45 9.89 15.13
C GLU A 131 14.43 11.28 15.79
N LYS A 132 13.47 12.13 15.42
CA LYS A 132 13.37 13.50 15.97
C LYS A 132 12.62 13.59 17.28
N THR A 133 11.66 12.71 17.52
CA THR A 133 10.73 12.83 18.66
C THR A 133 10.86 11.71 19.67
N HIS A 134 11.49 10.59 19.30
CA HIS A 134 11.47 9.32 20.02
C HIS A 134 10.06 8.85 20.39
N TYR A 135 9.04 9.30 19.66
CA TYR A 135 7.66 8.96 19.94
C TYR A 135 7.39 7.50 19.56
N LYS A 136 7.18 6.66 20.58
CA LYS A 136 7.07 5.21 20.42
C LYS A 136 6.11 4.73 19.33
N PRO A 137 4.88 5.27 19.19
CA PRO A 137 3.98 4.86 18.10
C PRO A 137 4.57 5.00 16.69
N CYS A 138 5.45 5.98 16.45
CA CYS A 138 6.16 6.11 15.17
C CYS A 138 7.18 4.98 14.97
N GLY A 139 7.86 4.56 16.04
CA GLY A 139 8.75 3.40 16.03
C GLY A 139 8.00 2.09 15.77
N ASP A 140 6.86 1.89 16.44
CA ASP A 140 6.01 0.71 16.23
C ASP A 140 5.49 0.62 14.78
N LEU A 141 5.14 1.76 14.16
CA LEU A 141 4.74 1.85 12.75
C LEU A 141 5.92 1.59 11.79
N LEU A 142 7.13 1.98 12.16
CA LEU A 142 8.35 1.68 11.39
C LEU A 142 8.62 0.16 11.39
N GLU A 143 8.55 -0.49 12.56
CA GLU A 143 8.67 -1.95 12.67
C GLU A 143 7.59 -2.67 11.86
N LYS A 144 6.36 -2.12 11.85
CA LYS A 144 5.27 -2.66 11.03
C LYS A 144 5.63 -2.66 9.55
N ILE A 145 6.23 -1.57 9.04
CA ILE A 145 6.68 -1.47 7.66
C ILE A 145 7.80 -2.47 7.37
N ASP A 146 8.78 -2.62 8.26
CA ASP A 146 9.87 -3.58 8.09
C ASP A 146 9.35 -5.02 7.95
N ARG A 147 8.33 -5.39 8.73
CA ARG A 147 7.68 -6.72 8.61
C ARG A 147 6.98 -6.90 7.26
N ILE A 148 6.33 -5.84 6.75
CA ILE A 148 5.67 -5.87 5.44
C ILE A 148 6.72 -6.09 4.34
N GLU A 149 7.82 -5.32 4.36
CA GLU A 149 8.92 -5.47 3.39
C GLU A 149 9.50 -6.89 3.37
N ILE A 150 9.78 -7.47 4.54
CA ILE A 150 10.29 -8.84 4.65
C ILE A 150 9.31 -9.84 4.01
N SER A 151 8.00 -9.69 4.26
CA SER A 151 6.99 -10.58 3.69
C SER A 151 6.90 -10.51 2.15
N GLU A 152 7.12 -9.32 1.56
CA GLU A 152 7.15 -9.16 0.10
C GLU A 152 8.44 -9.75 -0.49
N ILE A 153 9.59 -9.64 0.19
CA ILE A 153 10.87 -10.22 -0.24
C ILE A 153 10.77 -11.75 -0.32
N LEU A 154 10.10 -12.40 0.64
CA LEU A 154 9.89 -13.85 0.64
C LEU A 154 9.10 -14.35 -0.59
N SER A 155 8.31 -13.48 -1.23
CA SER A 155 7.61 -13.83 -2.47
C SER A 155 8.55 -14.02 -3.67
N THR A 156 9.84 -13.68 -3.55
CA THR A 156 10.79 -13.71 -4.67
C THR A 156 11.56 -15.03 -4.81
N GLU A 157 11.36 -16.01 -3.92
CA GLU A 157 12.11 -17.27 -3.93
C GLU A 157 12.04 -17.99 -5.29
N GLY A 158 10.86 -18.08 -5.92
CA GLY A 158 10.72 -18.69 -7.24
C GLY A 158 11.45 -17.91 -8.35
N GLN A 159 11.55 -16.59 -8.22
CA GLN A 159 12.30 -15.74 -9.16
C GLN A 159 13.81 -15.90 -8.96
N GLN A 160 14.26 -16.00 -7.70
CA GLN A 160 15.65 -16.28 -7.35
C GLN A 160 16.08 -17.64 -7.89
N ALA A 161 15.24 -18.68 -7.73
CA ALA A 161 15.47 -20.01 -8.28
C ALA A 161 15.59 -19.96 -9.81
N PHE A 162 14.64 -19.31 -10.49
CA PHE A 162 14.69 -19.15 -11.95
C PHE A 162 16.00 -18.49 -12.42
N ILE A 163 16.40 -17.39 -11.81
CA ILE A 163 17.64 -16.68 -12.17
C ILE A 163 18.87 -17.56 -11.93
N THR A 164 18.91 -18.27 -10.81
CA THR A 164 20.04 -19.15 -10.45
C THR A 164 20.15 -20.32 -11.42
N ASP A 165 19.03 -21.00 -11.69
CA ASP A 165 18.97 -22.17 -12.56
C ASP A 165 19.27 -21.84 -14.02
N HIS A 166 19.02 -20.59 -14.45
CA HIS A 166 19.21 -20.15 -15.84
C HIS A 166 20.34 -19.14 -15.99
N LEU A 167 21.21 -18.98 -14.99
CA LEU A 167 22.21 -17.90 -14.96
C LEU A 167 23.11 -17.89 -16.19
N GLU A 168 23.60 -19.05 -16.61
CA GLU A 168 24.47 -19.18 -17.78
C GLU A 168 23.74 -18.77 -19.07
N TYR A 169 22.50 -19.21 -19.25
CA TYR A 169 21.66 -18.79 -20.37
C TYR A 169 21.44 -17.28 -20.37
N LEU A 170 21.07 -16.70 -19.22
CA LEU A 170 20.82 -15.27 -19.06
C LEU A 170 22.04 -14.42 -19.40
N GLN A 171 23.23 -14.85 -18.98
CA GLN A 171 24.49 -14.19 -19.31
C GLN A 171 24.83 -14.27 -20.80
N GLN A 172 24.52 -15.38 -21.47
CA GLN A 172 24.81 -15.53 -22.90
C GLN A 172 23.94 -14.64 -23.79
N ILE A 173 22.70 -14.33 -23.35
CA ILE A 173 21.79 -13.44 -24.07
C ILE A 173 21.89 -11.99 -23.60
N GLU A 174 22.79 -11.70 -22.65
CA GLU A 174 23.00 -10.35 -22.15
C GLU A 174 23.53 -9.46 -23.28
N GLY A 175 22.79 -8.39 -23.60
CA GLY A 175 23.12 -7.49 -24.70
C GLY A 175 22.60 -7.92 -26.07
N TYR A 176 21.81 -9.00 -26.17
CA TYR A 176 21.12 -9.34 -27.41
C TYR A 176 20.14 -8.23 -27.81
N ASN A 177 20.09 -7.91 -29.10
CA ASN A 177 19.22 -6.93 -29.72
C ASN A 177 17.95 -7.61 -30.29
N ALA A 178 17.08 -6.81 -30.91
CA ALA A 178 15.79 -7.28 -31.41
C ALA A 178 15.91 -8.44 -32.42
N PHE A 179 16.91 -8.43 -33.31
CA PHE A 179 17.11 -9.51 -34.29
C PHE A 179 17.51 -10.83 -33.63
N GLU A 180 18.37 -10.76 -32.63
CA GLU A 180 18.90 -11.96 -31.94
C GLU A 180 17.81 -12.60 -31.08
N PHE A 181 16.96 -11.79 -30.44
CA PHE A 181 15.75 -12.28 -29.77
C PHE A 181 14.72 -12.85 -30.74
N GLU A 182 14.57 -12.28 -31.95
CA GLU A 182 13.67 -12.84 -32.96
C GLU A 182 14.06 -14.27 -33.33
N LEU A 183 15.37 -14.52 -33.50
CA LEU A 183 15.87 -15.87 -33.77
C LEU A 183 15.59 -16.84 -32.61
N LEU A 184 15.83 -16.41 -31.37
CA LEU A 184 15.50 -17.20 -30.18
C LEU A 184 14.00 -17.52 -30.09
N ASN A 185 13.13 -16.53 -30.36
CA ASN A 185 11.68 -16.69 -30.35
C ASN A 185 11.18 -17.66 -31.43
N HIS A 186 11.91 -17.82 -32.53
CA HIS A 186 11.67 -18.84 -33.55
C HIS A 186 12.22 -20.22 -33.19
N GLY A 187 12.65 -20.41 -31.93
CA GLY A 187 13.11 -21.69 -31.39
C GLY A 187 14.58 -22.01 -31.68
N ARG A 188 15.39 -21.03 -32.13
CA ARG A 188 16.84 -21.22 -32.28
C ARG A 188 17.49 -21.28 -30.91
N THR A 189 18.54 -22.11 -30.78
CA THR A 189 19.33 -22.16 -29.56
C THR A 189 20.26 -20.95 -29.47
N VAL A 190 20.72 -20.60 -28.26
CA VAL A 190 21.70 -19.52 -28.06
C VAL A 190 22.98 -19.77 -28.85
N GLU A 191 23.40 -21.03 -28.97
CA GLU A 191 24.55 -21.42 -29.79
C GLU A 191 24.33 -21.14 -31.28
N ASP A 192 23.12 -21.39 -31.80
CA ASP A 192 22.79 -21.12 -33.19
C ASP A 192 22.75 -19.62 -33.49
N VAL A 193 22.22 -18.84 -32.56
CA VAL A 193 22.18 -17.37 -32.67
C VAL A 193 23.60 -16.79 -32.61
N ARG A 194 24.44 -17.27 -31.68
CA ARG A 194 25.85 -16.85 -31.60
C ARG A 194 26.62 -17.10 -32.91
N LYS A 195 26.44 -18.28 -33.51
CA LYS A 195 27.07 -18.63 -34.81
C LYS A 195 26.61 -17.71 -35.94
N GLU A 196 25.32 -17.38 -35.97
CA GLU A 196 24.76 -16.46 -36.97
C GLU A 196 25.35 -15.04 -36.81
N ILE A 197 25.46 -14.54 -35.58
CA ILE A 197 26.07 -13.25 -35.26
C ILE A 197 27.53 -13.22 -35.73
N GLU A 198 28.32 -14.24 -35.41
CA GLU A 198 29.73 -14.33 -35.83
C GLU A 198 29.88 -14.36 -37.35
N PHE A 199 28.98 -15.07 -38.04
CA PHE A 199 28.98 -15.14 -39.50
C PHE A 199 28.67 -13.78 -40.13
N LEU A 200 27.68 -13.04 -39.61
CA LEU A 200 27.33 -11.71 -40.08
C LEU A 200 28.49 -10.72 -39.85
N LYS A 201 29.12 -10.75 -38.66
CA LYS A 201 30.30 -9.91 -38.36
C LYS A 201 31.46 -10.15 -39.32
N LYS A 202 31.72 -11.42 -39.71
CA LYS A 202 32.75 -11.79 -40.69
C LYS A 202 32.44 -11.32 -42.12
N LYS A 203 31.16 -11.14 -42.47
CA LYS A 203 30.74 -10.63 -43.79
C LYS A 203 30.69 -9.11 -43.88
N SER A 204 30.58 -8.43 -42.74
CA SER A 204 30.58 -6.97 -42.65
C SER A 204 31.97 -6.37 -42.38
N SER A 205 33.00 -7.21 -42.23
CA SER A 205 34.43 -6.83 -42.16
C SER A 205 35.10 -7.01 -43.52
#